data_AF-A0A5C9C8C9-F1
#
_entry.id   AF-A0A5C9C8C9-F1
#
_cell.length_a   1.000
_cell.length_b   1.000
_cell.length_c   1.000
_cell.angle_alpha   90.00
_cell.angle_beta   90.00
_cell.angle_gamma   90.00
#
_symmetry.space_group_name_H-M   'P 1'
#
loop_
_entity.id
_entity.type
_entity.pdbx_description
1 polymer ?
#
loop_
_entity_poly.entity_id
_entity_poly.type
_entity_poly.pdbx_seq_one_letter_code
_entity_poly.pdbx_strand_id
1 'polypeptide(L)'
;MKKSILATVILSLLAVAPVAQAASSSYNIQTTWYEPDTQPRDSIFIGSFDYDSATHAVTNLKGILSESMSGDTLAYPNDNMAWLTLNNQLVSWYDATLGGTFAATFKNTTTNTFSTMLGGDGWSPQAGVDIGGVYYNYPVKALNPGNAYALIFVPDSPLTALTQAQLDKVAYADCAPLIGAGGYGGGGMMGAVCMTGTSAAGYGAIGTMSGVPLSQTITAAVPEPESYAMFLAGLGLMGFIATRRKTLS
;
A
#
# COMPACT_ATOMS: atom_id res chain seq x y z
N MET A 1 58.66 31.63 41.76
CA MET A 1 57.28 32.08 41.50
C MET A 1 56.83 31.55 40.15
N LYS A 2 55.68 30.85 40.15
CA LYS A 2 54.77 30.36 39.07
C LYS A 2 55.19 30.65 37.61
N LYS A 3 55.56 29.65 36.78
CA LYS A 3 54.77 28.63 36.03
C LYS A 3 53.79 29.18 34.95
N SER A 4 54.22 28.99 33.69
CA SER A 4 53.50 28.38 32.55
C SER A 4 52.37 29.10 31.80
N ILE A 5 52.66 29.38 30.52
CA ILE A 5 51.90 29.16 29.26
C ILE A 5 50.37 29.06 29.39
N LEU A 6 49.65 29.93 28.67
CA LEU A 6 48.28 29.65 28.21
C LEU A 6 48.12 30.09 26.74
N ALA A 7 48.30 29.13 25.84
CA ALA A 7 47.75 29.18 24.49
C ALA A 7 46.26 28.83 24.62
N THR A 8 45.38 29.75 24.23
CA THR A 8 43.94 29.54 24.31
C THR A 8 43.49 28.72 23.10
N VAL A 9 43.22 27.44 23.35
CA VAL A 9 42.59 26.51 22.43
C VAL A 9 41.14 26.96 22.20
N ILE A 10 40.81 27.39 20.98
CA ILE A 10 39.42 27.51 20.52
C ILE A 10 38.94 26.09 20.21
N LEU A 11 38.36 25.42 21.21
CA LEU A 11 37.76 24.11 21.05
C LEU A 11 36.36 24.29 20.46
N SER A 12 36.24 23.83 19.22
CA SER A 12 35.05 23.63 18.40
C SER A 12 33.81 23.16 19.16
N LEU A 13 32.80 24.04 19.24
CA LEU A 13 31.39 23.67 19.40
C LEU A 13 30.84 23.21 18.05
N LEU A 14 31.22 21.99 17.62
CA LEU A 14 30.41 21.24 16.68
C LEU A 14 29.23 20.69 17.49
N ALA A 15 28.11 21.41 17.44
CA ALA A 15 26.84 20.88 17.89
C ALA A 15 26.62 19.55 17.17
N VAL A 16 26.67 18.46 17.93
CA VAL A 16 26.08 17.18 17.52
C VAL A 16 24.58 17.43 17.53
N ALA A 17 24.08 18.05 16.47
CA ALA A 17 22.65 18.02 16.21
C ALA A 17 22.28 16.54 16.09
N PRO A 18 21.34 16.03 16.89
CA PRO A 18 20.80 14.70 16.62
C PRO A 18 20.28 14.76 15.19
N VAL A 19 20.82 13.92 14.33
CA VAL A 19 20.25 13.69 13.01
C VAL A 19 18.85 13.18 13.30
N ALA A 20 17.84 14.02 13.13
CA ALA A 20 16.45 13.59 13.16
C ALA A 20 16.32 12.58 12.02
N GLN A 21 16.41 11.29 12.34
CA GLN A 21 15.98 10.24 11.44
C GLN A 21 14.54 10.59 11.10
N ALA A 22 14.24 10.74 9.81
CA ALA A 22 12.87 11.00 9.40
C ALA A 22 12.00 9.88 9.99
N ALA A 23 11.10 10.24 10.92
CA ALA A 23 10.19 9.28 11.54
C ALA A 23 9.30 8.61 10.48
N SER A 24 9.08 9.32 9.36
CA SER A 24 8.43 8.86 8.15
C SER A 24 9.42 8.31 7.13
N SER A 25 9.18 7.08 6.66
CA SER A 25 9.93 6.43 5.57
C SER A 25 8.97 5.91 4.49
N SER A 26 9.41 5.91 3.24
CA SER A 26 8.62 5.36 2.11
C SER A 26 8.93 3.89 1.90
N TYR A 27 7.91 3.11 1.56
CA TYR A 27 7.99 1.68 1.33
C TYR A 27 7.23 1.29 0.06
N ASN A 28 7.71 0.23 -0.59
CA ASN A 28 6.97 -0.48 -1.63
C ASN A 28 6.28 -1.69 -1.02
N ILE A 29 5.13 -2.06 -1.58
CA ILE A 29 4.34 -3.20 -1.12
C ILE A 29 3.84 -4.01 -2.32
N GLN A 30 3.86 -5.32 -2.15
CA GLN A 30 3.11 -6.24 -3.00
C GLN A 30 2.27 -7.15 -2.12
N THR A 31 0.96 -7.21 -2.39
CA THR A 31 0.03 -8.15 -1.77
C THR A 31 -0.52 -9.07 -2.85
N THR A 32 -0.52 -10.37 -2.59
CA THR A 32 -1.06 -11.38 -3.50
C THR A 32 -2.18 -12.13 -2.80
N TRP A 33 -3.30 -12.26 -3.48
CA TRP A 33 -4.42 -13.13 -3.13
C TRP A 33 -4.45 -14.29 -4.12
N TYR A 34 -4.43 -15.51 -3.60
CA TYR A 34 -4.55 -16.71 -4.40
C TYR A 34 -5.96 -16.80 -4.96
N GLU A 35 -6.09 -16.99 -6.27
CA GLU A 35 -7.38 -17.12 -6.96
C GLU A 35 -7.49 -18.51 -7.60
N PRO A 36 -8.09 -19.50 -6.91
CA PRO A 36 -8.22 -20.86 -7.43
C PRO A 36 -8.92 -20.91 -8.79
N ASP A 37 -9.90 -20.04 -8.99
CA ASP A 37 -10.82 -20.07 -10.13
C ASP A 37 -10.23 -19.37 -11.39
N THR A 38 -9.11 -18.63 -11.27
CA THR A 38 -8.40 -17.99 -12.40
C THR A 38 -6.99 -18.50 -12.63
N GLN A 39 -6.62 -19.62 -12.01
CA GLN A 39 -5.28 -20.16 -12.14
C GLN A 39 -4.84 -20.26 -13.62
N PRO A 40 -3.60 -19.86 -13.95
CA PRO A 40 -2.50 -19.56 -13.03
C PRO A 40 -2.44 -18.10 -12.53
N ARG A 41 -3.49 -17.30 -12.71
CA ARG A 41 -3.50 -15.89 -12.34
C ARG A 41 -4.09 -15.68 -10.95
N ASP A 42 -3.34 -14.92 -10.16
CA ASP A 42 -3.71 -14.42 -8.85
C ASP A 42 -4.05 -12.92 -8.92
N SER A 43 -4.80 -12.42 -7.93
CA SER A 43 -5.04 -10.98 -7.75
C SER A 43 -3.87 -10.36 -7.02
N ILE A 44 -3.31 -9.27 -7.55
CA ILE A 44 -2.06 -8.69 -7.07
C ILE A 44 -2.22 -7.20 -6.93
N PHE A 45 -1.97 -6.69 -5.74
CA PHE A 45 -1.80 -5.27 -5.49
C PHE A 45 -0.31 -4.94 -5.44
N ILE A 46 0.12 -3.95 -6.22
CA ILE A 46 1.49 -3.39 -6.19
C ILE A 46 1.36 -1.91 -5.92
N GLY A 47 2.02 -1.43 -4.87
CA GLY A 47 1.89 -0.05 -4.46
C GLY A 47 3.05 0.48 -3.64
N SER A 48 2.86 1.68 -3.12
CA SER A 48 3.75 2.32 -2.17
C SER A 48 2.96 3.10 -1.13
N PHE A 49 3.60 3.32 0.02
CA PHE A 49 3.06 4.11 1.13
C PHE A 49 4.20 4.76 1.92
N ASP A 50 3.86 5.77 2.69
CA ASP A 50 4.72 6.37 3.71
C ASP A 50 4.27 5.89 5.10
N TYR A 51 5.23 5.54 5.95
CA TYR A 51 4.96 5.10 7.32
C TYR A 51 5.75 5.92 8.33
N ASP A 52 5.02 6.53 9.25
CA ASP A 52 5.57 7.25 10.39
C ASP A 52 5.66 6.32 11.61
N SER A 53 6.87 5.91 11.94
CA SER A 53 7.18 5.04 13.07
C SER A 53 6.88 5.65 14.44
N ALA A 54 6.74 6.98 14.54
CA ALA A 54 6.41 7.64 15.81
C ALA A 54 4.90 7.66 16.08
N THR A 55 4.09 7.73 15.02
CA THR A 55 2.62 7.82 15.12
C THR A 55 1.90 6.56 14.64
N HIS A 56 2.65 5.59 14.11
CA HIS A 56 2.15 4.41 13.41
C HIS A 56 1.28 4.74 12.18
N ALA A 57 1.29 5.99 11.70
CA ALA A 57 0.44 6.41 10.61
C ALA A 57 0.95 5.86 9.27
N VAL A 58 0.05 5.26 8.50
CA VAL A 58 0.27 4.96 7.07
C VAL A 58 -0.38 6.06 6.25
N THR A 59 0.36 6.65 5.33
CA THR A 59 -0.12 7.73 4.45
C THR A 59 0.33 7.49 3.01
N ASN A 60 -0.26 8.23 2.07
CA ASN A 60 0.08 8.18 0.64
C ASN A 60 0.00 6.77 0.00
N LEU A 61 -0.80 5.86 0.57
CA LEU A 61 -1.02 4.53 0.02
C LEU A 61 -1.71 4.62 -1.36
N LYS A 62 -1.02 4.15 -2.38
CA LYS A 62 -1.51 4.09 -3.76
C LYS A 62 -0.84 2.97 -4.52
N GLY A 63 -1.44 2.54 -5.61
CA GLY A 63 -0.89 1.45 -6.41
C GLY A 63 -1.79 1.03 -7.55
N ILE A 64 -1.56 -0.18 -8.01
CA ILE A 64 -2.35 -0.87 -9.04
C ILE A 64 -2.80 -2.23 -8.51
N LEU A 65 -4.01 -2.64 -8.88
CA LEU A 65 -4.60 -3.94 -8.55
C LEU A 65 -4.90 -4.69 -9.86
N SER A 66 -4.44 -5.93 -9.97
CA SER A 66 -4.74 -6.76 -11.15
C SER A 66 -6.15 -7.33 -11.12
N GLU A 67 -6.71 -7.50 -12.31
CA GLU A 67 -7.98 -8.17 -12.57
C GLU A 67 -7.71 -9.62 -13.03
N SER A 68 -7.69 -10.59 -12.11
CA SER A 68 -7.30 -11.98 -12.41
C SER A 68 -8.18 -12.70 -13.44
N MET A 69 -9.41 -12.23 -13.69
CA MET A 69 -10.29 -12.77 -14.74
C MET A 69 -10.01 -12.21 -16.14
N SER A 70 -9.04 -11.31 -16.27
CA SER A 70 -8.68 -10.66 -17.53
C SER A 70 -7.38 -11.23 -18.12
N GLY A 71 -7.11 -10.88 -19.38
CA GLY A 71 -5.88 -11.28 -20.07
C GLY A 71 -5.82 -12.77 -20.46
N ASP A 72 -4.67 -13.16 -20.99
CA ASP A 72 -4.31 -14.52 -21.37
C ASP A 72 -3.91 -15.35 -20.13
N THR A 73 -3.76 -16.67 -20.27
CA THR A 73 -3.36 -17.59 -19.19
C THR A 73 -1.88 -17.51 -18.83
N LEU A 74 -1.38 -16.29 -18.61
CA LEU A 74 -0.02 -15.99 -18.15
C LEU A 74 -0.10 -15.45 -16.72
N ALA A 75 0.74 -15.98 -15.84
CA ALA A 75 0.86 -15.49 -14.47
C ALA A 75 1.78 -14.26 -14.41
N TYR A 76 1.55 -13.40 -13.41
CA TYR A 76 2.48 -12.34 -13.05
C TYR A 76 3.88 -12.92 -12.78
N PRO A 77 4.98 -12.26 -13.19
CA PRO A 77 5.05 -10.89 -13.73
C PRO A 77 4.91 -10.78 -15.25
N ASN A 78 4.62 -11.87 -15.95
CA ASN A 78 4.53 -11.89 -17.42
C ASN A 78 3.09 -11.82 -17.93
N ASP A 79 2.15 -11.45 -17.06
CA ASP A 79 0.74 -11.37 -17.41
C ASP A 79 0.45 -10.18 -18.33
N ASN A 80 -0.76 -10.20 -18.86
CA ASN A 80 -1.40 -9.07 -19.53
C ASN A 80 -2.80 -8.83 -18.95
N MET A 81 -2.94 -9.03 -17.63
CA MET A 81 -4.16 -8.66 -16.92
C MET A 81 -4.42 -7.16 -17.09
N ALA A 82 -5.68 -6.77 -17.02
CA ALA A 82 -6.06 -5.39 -16.76
C ALA A 82 -5.62 -5.01 -15.34
N TRP A 83 -5.19 -3.77 -15.19
CA TRP A 83 -4.69 -3.21 -13.94
C TRP A 83 -5.45 -1.94 -13.60
N LEU A 84 -6.09 -1.95 -12.42
CA LEU A 84 -6.86 -0.83 -11.88
C LEU A 84 -5.95 0.07 -11.05
N THR A 85 -5.92 1.35 -11.35
CA THR A 85 -5.23 2.32 -10.50
C THR A 85 -6.04 2.64 -9.25
N LEU A 86 -5.42 2.47 -8.08
CA LEU A 86 -5.97 2.82 -6.77
C LEU A 86 -5.16 3.99 -6.18
N ASN A 87 -5.74 5.18 -6.18
CA ASN A 87 -5.03 6.42 -5.79
C ASN A 87 -5.64 7.12 -4.57
N ASN A 88 -6.72 6.58 -4.01
CA ASN A 88 -7.48 7.25 -2.96
C ASN A 88 -7.31 6.47 -1.66
N GLN A 89 -6.32 6.81 -0.83
CA GLN A 89 -6.27 6.28 0.53
C GLN A 89 -7.38 6.95 1.37
N LEU A 90 -8.44 6.22 1.67
CA LEU A 90 -9.62 6.77 2.36
C LEU A 90 -9.79 6.22 3.77
N VAL A 91 -9.14 5.10 4.09
CA VAL A 91 -9.26 4.44 5.39
C VAL A 91 -7.88 4.06 5.90
N SER A 92 -7.60 4.36 7.16
CA SER A 92 -6.44 3.83 7.89
C SER A 92 -6.69 3.85 9.39
N TRP A 93 -6.25 2.82 10.10
CA TRP A 93 -6.32 2.74 11.55
C TRP A 93 -5.23 1.85 12.12
N TYR A 94 -4.73 2.21 13.30
CA TYR A 94 -3.80 1.38 14.06
C TYR A 94 -4.55 0.31 14.85
N ASP A 95 -4.05 -0.92 14.81
CA ASP A 95 -4.52 -2.06 15.59
C ASP A 95 -3.41 -2.49 16.57
N ALA A 96 -3.57 -2.13 17.84
CA ALA A 96 -2.61 -2.47 18.89
C ALA A 96 -2.60 -3.97 19.23
N THR A 97 -3.66 -4.73 18.88
CA THR A 97 -3.73 -6.17 19.15
C THR A 97 -2.90 -6.94 18.13
N LEU A 98 -2.96 -6.51 16.87
CA LEU A 98 -2.17 -7.09 15.78
C LEU A 98 -0.79 -6.44 15.63
N GLY A 99 -0.52 -5.31 16.29
CA GLY A 99 0.79 -4.65 16.27
C GLY A 99 1.12 -4.03 14.92
N GLY A 100 0.19 -3.23 14.38
CA GLY A 100 0.38 -2.56 13.09
C GLY A 100 -0.84 -1.79 12.61
N THR A 101 -0.74 -1.26 11.40
CA THR A 101 -1.70 -0.31 10.84
C THR A 101 -2.35 -0.88 9.59
N PHE A 102 -3.67 -0.90 9.58
CA PHE A 102 -4.42 -1.12 8.36
C PHE A 102 -4.50 0.17 7.53
N ALA A 103 -4.45 0.01 6.22
CA ALA A 103 -4.73 1.10 5.28
C ALA A 103 -5.40 0.53 4.04
N ALA A 104 -6.39 1.25 3.51
CA ALA A 104 -7.07 0.90 2.27
C ALA A 104 -6.98 2.03 1.26
N THR A 105 -6.64 1.67 0.03
CA THR A 105 -6.66 2.56 -1.13
C THR A 105 -7.72 2.12 -2.13
N PHE A 106 -8.40 3.09 -2.72
CA PHE A 106 -9.59 2.89 -3.55
C PHE A 106 -9.38 3.45 -4.95
N LYS A 107 -10.06 2.82 -5.90
CA LYS A 107 -10.14 3.27 -7.29
C LYS A 107 -10.86 4.62 -7.37
N ASN A 108 -11.97 4.75 -6.66
CA ASN A 108 -12.79 5.96 -6.63
C ASN A 108 -12.51 6.78 -5.36
N THR A 109 -12.99 8.03 -5.35
CA THR A 109 -12.88 8.97 -4.21
C THR A 109 -13.88 8.67 -3.08
N THR A 110 -14.50 7.49 -3.10
CA THR A 110 -15.48 7.02 -2.11
C THR A 110 -15.12 5.62 -1.67
N THR A 111 -15.50 5.23 -0.45
CA THR A 111 -15.33 3.84 0.02
C THR A 111 -16.39 2.90 -0.55
N ASN A 112 -17.56 3.42 -0.96
CA ASN A 112 -18.68 2.67 -1.55
C ASN A 112 -18.23 1.63 -2.59
N THR A 113 -18.24 0.36 -2.20
CA THR A 113 -17.79 -0.80 -2.98
C THR A 113 -18.88 -1.87 -2.98
N PHE A 114 -19.46 -2.16 -1.82
CA PHE A 114 -20.48 -3.18 -1.63
C PHE A 114 -21.89 -2.60 -1.43
N SER A 115 -22.91 -3.34 -1.84
CA SER A 115 -24.31 -2.99 -1.61
C SER A 115 -24.62 -2.93 -0.12
N THR A 116 -25.43 -1.96 0.29
CA THR A 116 -25.92 -1.80 1.67
C THR A 116 -27.32 -2.39 1.86
N MET A 117 -27.81 -3.22 0.94
CA MET A 117 -29.18 -3.78 1.00
C MET A 117 -29.45 -4.65 2.23
N LEU A 118 -28.41 -5.27 2.81
CA LEU A 118 -28.49 -6.00 4.07
C LEU A 118 -27.90 -5.22 5.25
N GLY A 119 -27.66 -3.91 5.08
CA GLY A 119 -26.93 -3.07 6.03
C GLY A 119 -25.43 -2.99 5.72
N GLY A 120 -24.62 -2.66 6.72
CA GLY A 120 -23.17 -2.51 6.59
C GLY A 120 -22.72 -1.09 6.22
N ASP A 121 -21.41 -0.89 6.15
CA ASP A 121 -20.75 0.39 5.87
C ASP A 121 -20.46 0.62 4.38
N GLY A 122 -20.93 -0.29 3.52
CA GLY A 122 -20.80 -0.22 2.07
C GLY A 122 -19.39 -0.49 1.53
N TRP A 123 -18.42 -0.92 2.36
CA TRP A 123 -17.06 -1.17 1.87
C TRP A 123 -16.25 -2.21 2.63
N SER A 124 -16.43 -2.36 3.94
CA SER A 124 -15.53 -3.21 4.75
C SER A 124 -15.53 -4.64 4.25
N PRO A 125 -14.45 -5.41 4.45
CA PRO A 125 -14.42 -6.81 4.03
C PRO A 125 -15.55 -7.63 4.67
N GLN A 126 -15.94 -7.33 5.92
CA GLN A 126 -17.09 -7.96 6.56
C GLN A 126 -18.42 -7.61 5.86
N ALA A 127 -18.65 -6.34 5.51
CA ALA A 127 -19.83 -5.96 4.74
C ALA A 127 -19.87 -6.68 3.37
N GLY A 128 -18.70 -6.86 2.74
CA GLY A 128 -18.55 -7.66 1.53
C GLY A 128 -18.94 -9.12 1.72
N VAL A 129 -18.48 -9.76 2.79
CA VAL A 129 -18.87 -11.14 3.13
C VAL A 129 -20.39 -11.24 3.37
N ASP A 130 -20.95 -10.33 4.18
CA ASP A 130 -22.35 -10.38 4.59
C ASP A 130 -23.32 -10.22 3.41
N ILE A 131 -22.96 -9.41 2.40
CA ILE A 131 -23.76 -9.21 1.19
C ILE A 131 -23.39 -10.18 0.06
N GLY A 132 -22.41 -11.06 0.25
CA GLY A 132 -21.93 -11.98 -0.77
C GLY A 132 -21.20 -11.29 -1.93
N GLY A 133 -20.50 -10.19 -1.66
CA GLY A 133 -19.68 -9.46 -2.63
C GLY A 133 -20.48 -8.66 -3.65
N VAL A 134 -21.77 -8.40 -3.43
CA VAL A 134 -22.61 -7.64 -4.37
C VAL A 134 -22.20 -6.17 -4.42
N TYR A 135 -22.08 -5.60 -5.62
CA TYR A 135 -21.62 -4.22 -5.84
C TYR A 135 -22.55 -3.13 -5.27
N TYR A 136 -21.99 -1.96 -4.97
CA TYR A 136 -22.73 -0.79 -4.49
C TYR A 136 -23.81 -0.27 -5.48
N ASN A 137 -25.03 0.00 -4.98
CA ASN A 137 -26.25 0.35 -5.74
C ASN A 137 -26.91 -0.79 -6.56
N TYR A 138 -26.52 -2.05 -6.34
CA TYR A 138 -27.31 -3.18 -6.87
C TYR A 138 -28.79 -3.09 -6.40
N PRO A 139 -29.79 -3.47 -7.23
CA PRO A 139 -29.70 -4.04 -8.58
C PRO A 139 -29.64 -3.00 -9.72
N VAL A 140 -29.51 -1.71 -9.40
CA VAL A 140 -29.59 -0.64 -10.41
C VAL A 140 -28.23 -0.46 -11.08
N LYS A 141 -27.99 -1.27 -12.11
CA LYS A 141 -26.76 -1.31 -12.92
C LYS A 141 -26.26 0.07 -13.38
N ALA A 142 -27.17 0.95 -13.81
CA ALA A 142 -26.84 2.29 -14.30
C ALA A 142 -26.22 3.20 -13.21
N LEU A 143 -26.33 2.81 -11.94
CA LEU A 143 -25.83 3.56 -10.79
C LEU A 143 -24.62 2.89 -10.12
N ASN A 144 -24.07 1.79 -10.67
CA ASN A 144 -22.83 1.23 -10.15
C ASN A 144 -21.65 2.06 -10.69
N PRO A 145 -20.96 2.84 -9.84
CA PRO A 145 -19.82 3.63 -10.27
C PRO A 145 -18.57 2.78 -10.60
N GLY A 146 -18.58 1.49 -10.24
CA GLY A 146 -17.44 0.57 -10.33
C GLY A 146 -16.31 1.02 -9.39
N ASN A 147 -16.14 0.35 -8.26
CA ASN A 147 -15.07 0.64 -7.31
C ASN A 147 -14.23 -0.61 -7.05
N ALA A 148 -13.00 -0.40 -6.63
CA ALA A 148 -12.11 -1.46 -6.20
C ALA A 148 -11.25 -0.93 -5.05
N TYR A 149 -10.80 -1.81 -4.17
CA TYR A 149 -9.87 -1.47 -3.11
C TYR A 149 -8.89 -2.59 -2.82
N ALA A 150 -7.74 -2.20 -2.26
CA ALA A 150 -6.82 -3.09 -1.57
C ALA A 150 -6.67 -2.61 -0.13
N LEU A 151 -6.94 -3.49 0.83
CA LEU A 151 -6.72 -3.34 2.26
C LEU A 151 -5.44 -4.09 2.63
N ILE A 152 -4.44 -3.34 3.06
CA ILE A 152 -3.12 -3.86 3.46
C ILE A 152 -2.95 -3.76 4.98
N PHE A 153 -1.96 -4.49 5.51
CA PHE A 153 -1.55 -4.40 6.91
C PHE A 153 -0.05 -4.06 7.02
N VAL A 154 0.31 -2.96 7.66
CA VAL A 154 1.71 -2.55 7.86
C VAL A 154 2.10 -2.84 9.32
N PRO A 155 2.96 -3.85 9.60
CA PRO A 155 3.40 -4.12 10.96
C PRO A 155 4.26 -2.98 11.50
N ASP A 156 4.34 -2.83 12.82
CA ASP A 156 5.12 -1.75 13.48
C ASP A 156 6.60 -1.70 13.08
N SER A 157 7.12 -2.83 12.63
CA SER A 157 8.39 -2.92 11.90
C SER A 157 8.09 -3.33 10.45
N PRO A 158 7.90 -2.38 9.51
CA PRO A 158 7.31 -2.64 8.19
C PRO A 158 7.97 -3.75 7.36
N LEU A 159 9.27 -3.99 7.56
CA LEU A 159 10.03 -5.03 6.83
C LEU A 159 9.89 -6.44 7.43
N THR A 160 9.14 -6.58 8.52
CA THR A 160 8.87 -7.87 9.15
C THR A 160 7.81 -8.62 8.38
N ALA A 161 8.03 -9.92 8.13
CA ALA A 161 7.02 -10.76 7.52
C ALA A 161 5.75 -10.82 8.37
N LEU A 162 4.59 -10.80 7.72
CA LEU A 162 3.32 -10.90 8.43
C LEU A 162 3.17 -12.26 9.11
N THR A 163 2.62 -12.25 10.31
CA THR A 163 2.04 -13.44 10.92
C THR A 163 0.78 -13.86 10.18
N GLN A 164 0.37 -15.13 10.32
CA GLN A 164 -0.86 -15.61 9.68
C GLN A 164 -2.09 -14.78 10.10
N ALA A 165 -2.21 -14.43 11.38
CA ALA A 165 -3.35 -13.63 11.87
C ALA A 165 -3.42 -12.22 11.25
N GLN A 166 -2.27 -11.62 10.93
CA GLN A 166 -2.21 -10.33 10.23
C GLN A 166 -2.56 -10.52 8.74
N LEU A 167 -2.01 -11.55 8.09
CA LEU A 167 -2.28 -11.86 6.69
C LEU A 167 -3.75 -12.21 6.47
N ASP A 168 -4.37 -12.95 7.39
CA ASP A 168 -5.80 -13.32 7.32
C ASP A 168 -6.72 -12.09 7.26
N LYS A 169 -6.25 -10.92 7.69
CA LYS A 169 -7.00 -9.65 7.71
C LYS A 169 -6.72 -8.74 6.53
N VAL A 170 -5.77 -9.04 5.63
CA VAL A 170 -5.68 -8.27 4.38
C VAL A 170 -6.81 -8.68 3.45
N ALA A 171 -7.28 -7.77 2.61
CA ALA A 171 -8.40 -8.05 1.72
C ALA A 171 -8.33 -7.19 0.46
N TYR A 172 -8.98 -7.64 -0.60
CA TYR A 172 -9.25 -6.79 -1.75
C TYR A 172 -10.69 -6.99 -2.20
N ALA A 173 -11.19 -6.01 -2.96
CA ALA A 173 -12.41 -6.15 -3.72
C ALA A 173 -12.27 -5.42 -5.05
N ASP A 174 -12.82 -6.00 -6.10
CA ASP A 174 -12.91 -5.42 -7.42
C ASP A 174 -14.34 -5.57 -7.97
N CYS A 175 -15.07 -4.47 -7.90
CA CYS A 175 -16.38 -4.27 -8.50
C CYS A 175 -16.30 -3.42 -9.77
N ALA A 176 -15.10 -3.14 -10.28
CA ALA A 176 -14.93 -2.39 -11.51
C ALA A 176 -15.35 -3.26 -12.71
N PRO A 177 -15.94 -2.64 -13.74
CA PRO A 177 -16.19 -3.36 -14.98
C PRO A 177 -14.87 -3.65 -15.68
N LEU A 178 -14.75 -4.87 -16.25
CA LEU A 178 -13.58 -5.33 -16.99
C LEU A 178 -13.13 -4.28 -18.02
N ILE A 179 -11.87 -3.85 -17.92
CA ILE A 179 -11.29 -2.92 -18.90
C ILE A 179 -11.06 -3.66 -20.24
N GLY A 180 -11.77 -3.25 -21.29
CA GLY A 180 -11.44 -3.62 -22.67
C GLY A 180 -12.18 -4.83 -23.27
N ALA A 181 -12.99 -5.57 -22.51
CA ALA A 181 -14.02 -6.42 -23.10
C ALA A 181 -15.30 -5.59 -23.25
N GLY A 182 -16.07 -5.80 -24.32
CA GLY A 182 -17.43 -5.25 -24.48
C GLY A 182 -18.46 -5.79 -23.46
N GLY A 183 -18.05 -6.00 -22.21
CA GLY A 183 -18.84 -6.50 -21.10
C GLY A 183 -19.80 -5.44 -20.59
N TYR A 184 -21.07 -5.70 -20.81
CA TYR A 184 -22.21 -4.86 -20.44
C TYR A 184 -22.19 -4.46 -18.96
N GLY A 185 -21.77 -3.21 -18.69
CA GLY A 185 -22.16 -2.28 -17.62
C GLY A 185 -22.10 -2.72 -16.16
N GLY A 186 -21.58 -1.84 -15.31
CA GLY A 186 -22.00 -1.65 -13.92
C GLY A 186 -22.09 -2.89 -13.04
N GLY A 187 -21.34 -3.94 -13.33
CA GLY A 187 -21.17 -5.12 -12.52
C GLY A 187 -19.69 -5.47 -12.53
N GLY A 188 -19.15 -6.00 -11.43
CA GLY A 188 -17.78 -6.50 -11.43
C GLY A 188 -17.58 -7.55 -12.52
N MET A 189 -16.37 -8.08 -12.65
CA MET A 189 -16.08 -9.12 -13.66
C MET A 189 -17.00 -10.36 -13.58
N MET A 190 -17.70 -10.56 -12.44
CA MET A 190 -18.71 -11.61 -12.23
C MET A 190 -20.17 -11.12 -12.28
N GLY A 191 -20.45 -9.99 -12.92
CA GLY A 191 -21.79 -9.41 -13.00
C GLY A 191 -22.19 -8.70 -11.71
N ALA A 192 -23.21 -9.18 -11.00
CA ALA A 192 -23.67 -8.54 -9.76
C ALA A 192 -22.63 -8.55 -8.63
N VAL A 193 -21.71 -9.51 -8.70
CA VAL A 193 -20.75 -9.82 -7.65
C VAL A 193 -19.37 -9.32 -8.07
N CYS A 194 -18.68 -8.72 -7.11
CA CYS A 194 -17.31 -8.27 -7.21
C CYS A 194 -16.36 -9.45 -7.03
N MET A 195 -15.17 -9.36 -7.60
CA MET A 195 -14.06 -10.21 -7.18
C MET A 195 -13.61 -9.79 -5.78
N THR A 196 -13.40 -10.71 -4.85
CA THR A 196 -12.96 -10.41 -3.50
C THR A 196 -11.99 -11.48 -3.00
N GLY A 197 -11.03 -11.05 -2.20
CA GLY A 197 -10.10 -11.94 -1.51
C GLY A 197 -10.21 -11.72 -0.01
N THR A 198 -10.87 -12.64 0.69
CA THR A 198 -10.99 -12.65 2.16
C THR A 198 -10.67 -14.03 2.70
N SER A 199 -10.25 -14.10 3.96
CA SER A 199 -10.02 -15.38 4.64
C SER A 199 -11.17 -15.74 5.59
N ALA A 200 -11.44 -17.03 5.74
CA ALA A 200 -12.40 -17.51 6.74
C ALA A 200 -11.98 -17.13 8.18
N ALA A 201 -10.67 -17.15 8.48
CA ALA A 201 -10.16 -16.77 9.80
C ALA A 201 -10.28 -15.25 10.08
N GLY A 202 -10.17 -14.43 9.04
CA GLY A 202 -10.27 -12.97 9.14
C GLY A 202 -11.70 -12.46 9.17
N TYR A 203 -12.57 -13.00 8.32
CA TYR A 203 -13.88 -12.42 8.02
C TYR A 203 -15.03 -13.43 8.01
N GLY A 204 -14.78 -14.68 8.43
CA GLY A 204 -15.80 -15.73 8.50
C GLY A 204 -16.13 -16.41 7.18
N ALA A 205 -15.65 -15.90 6.04
CA ALA A 205 -15.81 -16.52 4.73
C ALA A 205 -14.59 -16.29 3.81
N ILE A 206 -14.39 -17.25 2.92
CA ILE A 206 -13.48 -17.10 1.79
C ILE A 206 -14.08 -16.11 0.80
N GLY A 207 -13.21 -15.36 0.11
CA GLY A 207 -13.62 -14.42 -0.92
C GLY A 207 -14.41 -15.08 -2.05
N THR A 208 -15.05 -14.26 -2.86
CA THR A 208 -15.69 -14.73 -4.08
C THR A 208 -14.64 -15.37 -4.99
N MET A 209 -15.02 -16.34 -5.82
CA MET A 209 -14.06 -17.07 -6.63
C MET A 209 -12.99 -17.84 -5.84
N SER A 210 -13.32 -18.13 -4.57
CA SER A 210 -12.44 -18.81 -3.63
C SER A 210 -11.16 -18.04 -3.30
N GLY A 211 -11.14 -16.72 -3.54
CA GLY A 211 -9.99 -15.84 -3.33
C GLY A 211 -9.58 -15.73 -1.86
N VAL A 212 -8.31 -15.94 -1.55
CA VAL A 212 -7.74 -15.84 -0.18
C VAL A 212 -6.42 -15.10 -0.15
N PRO A 213 -6.10 -14.37 0.94
CA PRO A 213 -4.76 -13.81 1.13
C PRO A 213 -3.67 -14.88 1.06
N LEU A 214 -2.68 -14.69 0.18
CA LEU A 214 -1.56 -15.61 0.01
C LEU A 214 -0.28 -15.07 0.62
N SER A 215 0.07 -13.81 0.31
CA SER A 215 1.27 -13.17 0.85
C SER A 215 1.18 -11.66 0.79
N GLN A 216 1.97 -11.00 1.65
CA GLN A 216 2.25 -9.58 1.55
C GLN A 216 3.72 -9.33 1.86
N THR A 217 4.42 -8.64 0.97
CA THR A 217 5.83 -8.28 1.13
C THR A 217 5.98 -6.77 1.08
N ILE A 218 6.70 -6.22 2.05
CA ILE A 218 7.03 -4.80 2.13
C ILE A 218 8.54 -4.65 2.01
N THR A 219 8.99 -3.73 1.16
CA THR A 219 10.42 -3.41 0.98
C THR A 219 10.64 -1.92 1.15
N ALA A 220 11.83 -1.52 1.61
CA ALA A 220 12.18 -0.12 1.66
C ALA A 220 12.15 0.47 0.25
N ALA A 221 11.55 1.66 0.09
CA ALA A 221 11.63 2.36 -1.18
C ALA A 221 13.10 2.72 -1.42
N VAL A 222 13.68 2.20 -2.50
CA VAL A 222 15.04 2.54 -2.90
C VAL A 222 14.99 3.95 -3.51
N PRO A 223 15.72 4.94 -2.97
CA PRO A 223 15.79 6.25 -3.58
C PRO A 223 16.30 6.13 -5.02
N GLU A 224 15.64 6.80 -5.96
CA GLU A 224 16.03 6.80 -7.37
C GLU A 224 17.53 7.18 -7.50
N PRO A 225 18.29 6.56 -8.43
CA PRO A 225 19.74 6.80 -8.57
C PRO A 225 20.11 8.29 -8.70
N GLU A 226 19.23 9.09 -9.29
CA GLU A 226 19.35 10.53 -9.43
C GLU A 226 19.32 11.28 -8.09
N SER A 227 18.57 10.80 -7.10
CA SER A 227 18.58 11.37 -5.75
C SER A 227 19.95 11.18 -5.08
N TYR A 228 20.58 10.03 -5.30
CA TYR A 228 21.96 9.80 -4.87
C TYR A 228 22.96 10.67 -5.63
N ALA A 229 22.79 10.82 -6.95
CA ALA A 229 23.65 11.68 -7.75
C ALA A 229 23.56 13.15 -7.31
N MET A 230 22.37 13.65 -7.01
CA MET A 230 22.16 15.01 -6.53
C MET A 230 22.68 15.22 -5.11
N PHE A 231 22.54 14.22 -4.23
CA PHE A 231 23.16 14.23 -2.91
C PHE A 231 24.69 14.27 -3.00
N LEU A 232 25.29 13.42 -3.83
CA LEU A 232 26.74 13.39 -4.06
C LEU A 232 27.24 14.68 -4.74
N ALA A 233 26.48 15.24 -5.68
CA ALA A 233 26.78 16.53 -6.31
C ALA A 233 26.73 17.67 -5.27
N GLY A 234 25.73 17.66 -4.39
CA GLY A 234 25.61 18.61 -3.28
C GLY A 234 26.78 18.52 -2.30
N LEU A 235 27.18 17.30 -1.90
CA LEU A 235 28.36 17.07 -1.05
C LEU A 235 29.66 17.50 -1.75
N GLY A 236 29.81 17.22 -3.05
CA GLY A 236 30.95 17.64 -3.86
C GLY A 236 31.08 19.16 -3.92
N LEU A 237 29.98 19.87 -4.14
CA LEU A 237 29.95 21.34 -4.15
C LEU A 237 30.33 21.93 -2.79
N MET A 238 29.79 21.38 -1.69
CA MET A 238 30.13 21.84 -0.34
C MET A 238 31.60 21.59 0.01
N GLY A 239 32.16 20.45 -0.39
CA GLY A 239 33.59 20.15 -0.25
C GLY A 239 34.48 21.13 -1.01
N PHE A 240 34.08 21.52 -2.22
CA PHE A 240 34.79 22.52 -3.02
C PHE A 240 34.75 23.93 -2.41
N ILE A 241 33.60 24.34 -1.88
CA ILE A 241 33.47 25.65 -1.20
C ILE A 241 34.32 25.68 0.09
N ALA A 242 34.31 24.60 0.87
CA ALA A 242 35.09 24.50 2.10
C ALA A 242 36.61 24.54 1.86
N THR A 243 37.09 23.89 0.80
CA THR A 243 38.52 23.92 0.42
C THR A 243 38.97 25.29 -0.09
N ARG A 244 38.13 26.01 -0.85
CA ARG A 244 38.42 27.39 -1.27
C ARG A 244 38.52 28.38 -0.11
N ARG A 245 37.70 28.21 0.94
CA ARG A 245 37.78 29.07 2.13
C ARG A 245 39.07 28.88 2.92
N LYS A 246 39.60 27.65 2.98
CA LYS A 246 40.89 27.35 3.62
C LYS A 246 42.11 27.89 2.87
N THR A 247 42.01 28.17 1.58
CA THR A 247 43.13 28.71 0.78
C THR A 247 43.18 30.24 0.76
N LEU A 248 42.13 30.90 1.26
CA LEU A 248 42.01 32.36 1.32
C LEU A 248 42.17 32.94 2.74
N SER A 249 42.46 32.09 3.73
CA SER A 249 42.79 32.44 5.13
C SER A 249 44.23 32.10 5.44
#